data_AF-A0A847JS98-F1
#
_entry.id   AF-A0A847JS98-F1
#
_cell.length_a   1.000
_cell.length_b   1.000
_cell.length_c   1.000
_cell.angle_alpha   90.00
_cell.angle_beta   90.00
_cell.angle_gamma   90.00
#
_symmetry.space_group_name_H-M   'P 1'
#
loop_
_entity.id
_entity.type
_entity.pdbx_description
1 polymer ?
#
loop_
_entity_poly.entity_id
_entity_poly.type
_entity_poly.pdbx_seq_one_letter_code
_entity_poly.pdbx_strand_id
1 'polypeptide(L)'
;MAIVLGVDIGTTSAKCLAVEDSGRILAFAQQAYPMSHPYEDWAEQDPEDYLRALAVIVRQCVGECQRLGRAIDDVRAMALSAQADTLIVADANGRALRPAISWMGRATEEWRALVEEHGEAFWREHAGQRLTPYSSACKIRRLQQTEPDMMASCPHIAYVPDFLARRLTGRWINDVPSASWSPFVLPTTRALARPVMDVLGVSEEQLSPTLDSGQPIGELLPDVWRDLGLAEGVLLVAGAFDQTAAAHGAGATACGTSVLSCGTA
;
A
#
# COMPACT_ATOMS: atom_id res chain seq x y z
N MET A 1 -9.92 12.95 -24.72
CA MET A 1 -8.47 12.81 -24.40
C MET A 1 -8.39 11.85 -23.24
N ALA A 2 -7.39 10.98 -23.16
CA ALA A 2 -7.34 10.02 -22.08
C ALA A 2 -7.07 10.73 -20.74
N ILE A 3 -7.81 10.32 -19.70
CA ILE A 3 -7.66 10.76 -18.32
C ILE A 3 -7.14 9.58 -17.50
N VAL A 4 -6.17 9.85 -16.63
CA VAL A 4 -5.68 8.92 -15.63
C VAL A 4 -5.91 9.48 -14.23
N LEU A 5 -6.19 8.59 -13.28
CA LEU A 5 -6.34 8.94 -11.88
C LEU A 5 -5.10 8.51 -11.09
N GLY A 6 -4.47 9.44 -10.39
CA GLY A 6 -3.45 9.14 -9.38
C GLY A 6 -4.09 9.21 -8.00
N VAL A 7 -4.15 8.08 -7.28
CA VAL A 7 -4.74 7.99 -5.95
C VAL A 7 -3.66 7.70 -4.92
N ASP A 8 -3.49 8.61 -3.97
CA ASP A 8 -2.53 8.51 -2.87
C ASP A 8 -3.25 8.14 -1.57
N ILE A 9 -2.86 7.02 -0.96
CA ILE A 9 -3.36 6.54 0.33
C ILE A 9 -2.25 6.77 1.35
N GLY A 10 -2.19 8.01 1.83
CA GLY A 10 -1.21 8.43 2.83
C GLY A 10 -1.57 7.93 4.24
N THR A 11 -1.06 8.59 5.26
CA THR A 11 -1.35 8.17 6.64
C THR A 11 -2.52 8.90 7.29
N THR A 12 -2.83 10.13 6.87
CA THR A 12 -3.92 10.93 7.47
C THR A 12 -5.06 11.22 6.52
N SER A 13 -4.85 11.01 5.22
CA SER A 13 -5.85 11.27 4.19
C SER A 13 -5.52 10.56 2.89
N ALA A 14 -6.56 10.24 2.13
CA ALA A 14 -6.46 9.86 0.75
C ALA A 14 -6.57 11.10 -0.15
N LYS A 15 -5.85 11.11 -1.28
CA LYS A 15 -5.88 12.19 -2.26
C LYS A 15 -6.03 11.61 -3.67
N CYS A 16 -6.74 12.30 -4.55
CA CYS A 16 -6.90 11.90 -5.94
C CYS A 16 -6.58 13.09 -6.85
N LEU A 17 -5.85 12.83 -7.92
CA LEU A 17 -5.65 13.75 -9.04
C LEU A 17 -6.22 13.10 -10.30
N ALA A 18 -7.01 13.85 -11.06
CA ALA A 18 -7.38 13.50 -12.43
C ALA A 18 -6.50 14.29 -13.41
N VAL A 19 -5.79 13.60 -14.29
CA VAL A 19 -4.77 14.20 -15.17
C VAL A 19 -5.00 13.76 -16.61
N GLU A 20 -4.95 14.70 -17.55
CA GLU A 20 -4.98 14.40 -18.99
C GLU A 20 -3.59 13.99 -19.51
N ASP A 21 -3.55 13.33 -20.68
CA ASP A 21 -2.34 12.99 -21.42
C ASP A 21 -1.30 14.14 -21.55
N SER A 22 -1.76 15.39 -21.63
CA SER A 22 -0.92 16.60 -21.68
C SER A 22 -0.22 16.94 -20.36
N GLY A 23 -0.51 16.23 -19.27
CA GLY A 23 -0.07 16.55 -17.91
C GLY A 23 -0.94 17.59 -17.20
N ARG A 24 -2.01 18.08 -17.85
CA ARG A 24 -2.96 19.01 -17.24
C ARG A 24 -3.74 18.33 -16.13
N ILE A 25 -3.70 18.91 -14.93
CA ILE A 25 -4.55 18.53 -13.81
C ILE A 25 -5.96 19.08 -14.06
N LEU A 26 -6.94 18.18 -14.09
CA LEU A 26 -8.36 18.50 -14.25
C LEU A 26 -9.07 18.68 -12.92
N ALA A 27 -8.75 17.82 -11.94
CA ALA A 27 -9.41 17.81 -10.66
C ALA A 27 -8.46 17.31 -9.56
N PHE A 28 -8.74 17.75 -8.33
CA PHE A 28 -8.10 17.29 -7.12
C PHE A 28 -9.17 17.09 -6.05
N ALA A 29 -9.03 16.01 -5.28
CA ALA A 29 -9.88 15.71 -4.14
C ALA A 29 -9.05 15.13 -3.00
N GLN A 30 -9.50 15.36 -1.76
CA GLN A 30 -8.85 14.85 -0.56
C GLN A 30 -9.90 14.50 0.49
N GLN A 31 -9.71 13.36 1.17
CA GLN A 31 -10.56 12.90 2.25
C GLN A 31 -9.69 12.40 3.40
N ALA A 32 -9.87 13.00 4.58
CA ALA A 32 -9.20 12.55 5.81
C ALA A 32 -9.88 11.31 6.40
N TYR A 33 -9.11 10.51 7.12
CA TYR A 33 -9.58 9.39 7.94
C TYR A 33 -8.80 9.31 9.25
N PRO A 34 -9.39 8.71 10.29
CA PRO A 34 -8.76 8.65 11.61
C PRO A 34 -7.57 7.68 11.64
N MET A 35 -6.72 7.89 12.65
CA MET A 35 -5.75 6.92 13.13
C MET A 35 -6.00 6.74 14.61
N SER A 36 -6.08 5.50 15.07
CA SER A 36 -6.31 5.14 16.46
C SER A 36 -5.00 4.74 17.14
N HIS A 37 -4.87 5.14 18.40
CA HIS A 37 -3.77 4.75 19.29
C HIS A 37 -4.35 4.02 20.49
N PRO A 38 -4.76 2.74 20.34
CA PRO A 38 -5.44 2.01 21.40
C PRO A 38 -4.54 1.75 22.62
N TYR A 39 -3.23 1.65 22.40
CA TYR A 39 -2.21 1.42 23.41
C TYR A 39 -0.95 2.26 23.11
N GLU A 40 -0.05 2.36 24.08
CA GLU A 40 1.28 2.93 23.87
C GLU A 40 2.01 2.19 22.74
N ASP A 41 2.74 2.90 21.89
CA ASP A 41 3.42 2.39 20.69
C ASP A 41 2.51 1.81 19.58
N TRP A 42 1.19 1.82 19.75
CA TRP A 42 0.26 1.38 18.70
C TRP A 42 -0.21 2.55 17.84
N ALA A 43 -0.29 2.31 16.54
CA ALA A 43 -0.91 3.21 15.58
C ALA A 43 -1.66 2.36 14.57
N GLU A 44 -2.98 2.51 14.53
CA GLU A 44 -3.86 1.65 13.76
C GLU A 44 -4.83 2.45 12.90
N GLN A 45 -5.27 1.83 11.80
CA GLN A 45 -6.21 2.41 10.85
C GLN A 45 -7.19 1.34 10.40
N ASP A 46 -8.46 1.69 10.22
CA ASP A 46 -9.44 0.77 9.64
C ASP A 46 -9.19 0.65 8.11
N PRO A 47 -8.86 -0.53 7.57
CA PRO A 47 -8.68 -0.71 6.13
C PRO A 47 -9.90 -0.32 5.29
N GLU A 48 -11.11 -0.40 5.85
CA GLU A 48 -12.32 0.06 5.16
C GLU A 48 -12.35 1.59 5.02
N ASP A 49 -11.69 2.36 5.91
CA ASP A 49 -11.58 3.81 5.73
C ASP A 49 -10.80 4.18 4.47
N TYR A 50 -9.80 3.37 4.07
CA TYR A 50 -9.08 3.59 2.82
C TYR A 50 -10.02 3.51 1.61
N LEU A 51 -10.88 2.49 1.59
CA LEU A 51 -11.84 2.27 0.50
C LEU A 51 -12.94 3.33 0.50
N ARG A 52 -13.49 3.66 1.68
CA ARG A 52 -14.46 4.75 1.82
C ARG A 52 -13.88 6.07 1.31
N ALA A 53 -12.68 6.41 1.76
CA ALA A 53 -12.02 7.66 1.35
C ALA A 53 -11.69 7.67 -0.15
N LEU A 54 -11.18 6.55 -0.70
CA LEU A 54 -10.94 6.36 -2.13
C LEU A 54 -12.21 6.61 -2.94
N ALA A 55 -13.34 6.01 -2.54
CA ALA A 55 -14.61 6.19 -3.23
C ALA A 55 -15.10 7.64 -3.19
N VAL A 56 -14.90 8.35 -2.08
CA VAL A 56 -15.23 9.78 -1.97
C VAL A 56 -14.42 10.62 -2.93
N ILE A 57 -13.08 10.52 -2.88
CA ILE A 57 -12.18 11.37 -3.68
C ILE A 57 -12.27 11.07 -5.18
N VAL A 58 -12.44 9.81 -5.56
CA VAL A 58 -12.57 9.43 -6.97
C VAL A 58 -13.88 9.98 -7.55
N ARG A 59 -15.00 9.82 -6.84
CA ARG A 59 -16.29 10.39 -7.27
C ARG A 59 -16.23 11.91 -7.40
N GLN A 60 -15.56 12.59 -6.48
CA GLN A 60 -15.36 14.04 -6.55
C GLN A 60 -14.56 14.43 -7.81
N CYS A 61 -13.44 13.76 -8.08
CA CYS A 61 -12.64 14.00 -9.27
C CYS A 61 -13.42 13.73 -10.57
N VAL A 62 -14.18 12.63 -10.64
CA VAL A 62 -15.02 12.30 -11.79
C VAL A 62 -16.09 13.37 -12.02
N GLY A 63 -16.79 13.80 -10.97
CA GLY A 63 -17.79 14.86 -11.05
C GLY A 63 -17.22 16.18 -11.57
N GLU A 64 -16.02 16.56 -11.12
CA GLU A 64 -15.33 17.75 -11.64
C GLU A 64 -14.90 17.58 -13.11
N CYS A 65 -14.43 16.40 -13.53
CA CYS A 65 -14.13 16.13 -14.93
C CYS A 65 -15.37 16.29 -15.82
N GLN A 66 -16.52 15.77 -15.38
CA GLN A 66 -17.79 15.92 -16.09
C GLN A 66 -18.22 17.39 -16.18
N ARG A 67 -18.06 18.17 -15.11
CA ARG A 67 -18.33 19.63 -15.11
C ARG A 67 -17.46 20.38 -16.12
N LEU A 68 -16.25 19.89 -16.39
CA LEU A 68 -15.35 20.39 -17.43
C LEU A 68 -15.66 19.84 -18.83
N GLY A 69 -16.77 19.13 -19.01
CA GLY A 69 -17.22 18.59 -20.29
C GLY A 69 -16.45 17.33 -20.74
N ARG A 70 -15.82 16.60 -19.81
CA ARG A 70 -15.19 15.31 -20.10
C ARG A 70 -16.18 14.16 -19.93
N ALA A 71 -16.04 13.13 -20.75
CA ALA A 71 -16.84 11.92 -20.63
C ALA A 71 -16.26 11.01 -19.54
N ILE A 72 -17.09 10.19 -18.89
CA ILE A 72 -16.60 9.17 -17.94
C ILE A 72 -15.66 8.21 -18.66
N ASP A 73 -15.99 7.85 -19.91
CA ASP A 73 -15.21 6.97 -20.79
C ASP A 73 -13.84 7.54 -21.18
N ASP A 74 -13.56 8.81 -20.87
CA ASP A 74 -12.22 9.37 -21.02
C ASP A 74 -11.28 8.85 -19.92
N VAL A 75 -11.78 8.43 -18.75
CA VAL A 75 -10.96 7.83 -17.68
C VAL A 75 -10.56 6.41 -18.08
N ARG A 76 -9.25 6.15 -18.22
CA ARG A 76 -8.72 4.87 -18.70
C ARG A 76 -8.04 4.03 -17.65
N ALA A 77 -7.43 4.68 -16.65
CA ALA A 77 -6.66 3.98 -15.64
C ALA A 77 -6.63 4.74 -14.31
N MET A 78 -6.43 3.98 -13.25
CA MET A 78 -6.14 4.47 -11.90
C MET A 78 -4.86 3.80 -11.40
N ALA A 79 -3.93 4.59 -10.86
CA ALA A 79 -2.72 4.10 -10.22
C ALA A 79 -2.71 4.50 -8.74
N LEU A 80 -2.18 3.62 -7.89
CA LEU A 80 -2.13 3.82 -6.43
C LEU A 80 -0.72 4.23 -5.98
N SER A 81 -0.61 5.29 -5.18
CA SER A 81 0.48 5.41 -4.22
C SER A 81 -0.03 5.13 -2.81
N ALA A 82 0.82 4.57 -1.96
CA ALA A 82 0.43 4.33 -0.58
C ALA A 82 1.61 4.41 0.39
N GLN A 83 1.28 4.62 1.66
CA GLN A 83 2.19 4.41 2.77
C GLN A 83 2.78 2.98 2.75
N ALA A 84 4.10 2.88 2.93
CA ALA A 84 4.80 1.61 3.03
C ALA A 84 4.63 0.95 4.41
N ASP A 85 4.87 -0.36 4.48
CA ASP A 85 5.03 -1.16 5.71
C ASP A 85 3.91 -1.05 6.79
N THR A 86 2.73 -0.61 6.37
CA THR A 86 1.47 -0.74 7.12
C THR A 86 0.94 -2.17 6.94
N LEU A 87 0.96 -2.95 8.01
CA LEU A 87 0.60 -4.38 8.01
C LEU A 87 -0.92 -4.56 8.03
N ILE A 88 -1.44 -5.33 7.09
CA ILE A 88 -2.83 -5.77 7.03
C ILE A 88 -2.84 -7.29 7.03
N VAL A 89 -3.60 -7.87 7.96
CA VAL A 89 -3.89 -9.30 7.98
C VAL A 89 -5.31 -9.48 7.47
N ALA A 90 -5.49 -10.24 6.39
CA ALA A 90 -6.76 -10.35 5.69
C ALA A 90 -7.15 -11.80 5.43
N ASP A 91 -8.45 -12.09 5.45
CA ASP A 91 -9.03 -13.37 5.08
C ASP A 91 -8.90 -13.68 3.58
N ALA A 92 -9.30 -14.89 3.17
CA ALA A 92 -9.25 -15.32 1.77
C ALA A 92 -10.12 -14.47 0.82
N ASN A 93 -11.11 -13.75 1.36
CA ASN A 93 -11.99 -12.85 0.62
C ASN A 93 -11.44 -11.42 0.55
N GLY A 94 -10.29 -11.15 1.16
CA GLY A 94 -9.68 -9.82 1.22
C GLY A 94 -10.30 -8.91 2.28
N ARG A 95 -11.01 -9.45 3.27
CA ARG A 95 -11.50 -8.68 4.43
C ARG A 95 -10.42 -8.65 5.50
N ALA A 96 -10.15 -7.46 6.04
CA ALA A 96 -9.22 -7.34 7.15
C ALA A 96 -9.74 -8.05 8.39
N LEU A 97 -8.88 -8.83 9.05
CA LEU A 97 -9.20 -9.59 10.27
C LEU A 97 -9.08 -8.73 11.54
N ARG A 98 -8.42 -7.58 11.42
CA ARG A 98 -8.20 -6.57 12.46
C ARG A 98 -7.88 -5.21 11.82
N PRO A 99 -7.83 -4.10 12.57
CA PRO A 99 -7.29 -2.84 12.07
C PRO A 99 -5.87 -3.01 11.48
N ALA A 100 -5.52 -2.25 10.45
CA ALA A 100 -4.15 -2.22 9.95
C ALA A 100 -3.20 -1.68 11.02
N ILE A 101 -2.02 -2.28 11.19
CA ILE A 101 -0.97 -1.71 12.03
C ILE A 101 -0.13 -0.79 11.15
N SER A 102 -0.30 0.52 11.33
CA SER A 102 0.38 1.57 10.56
C SER A 102 1.91 1.44 10.66
N TRP A 103 2.63 1.95 9.67
CA TRP A 103 4.08 2.11 9.70
C TRP A 103 4.58 2.90 10.93
N MET A 104 3.74 3.75 11.52
CA MET A 104 4.06 4.47 12.76
C MET A 104 4.02 3.60 14.02
N GLY A 105 3.34 2.46 13.98
CA GLY A 105 3.24 1.53 15.10
C GLY A 105 4.59 0.86 15.39
N ARG A 106 4.98 0.83 16.66
CA ARG A 106 6.28 0.30 17.11
C ARG A 106 6.10 -1.01 17.86
N ALA A 107 6.96 -1.96 17.51
CA ALA A 107 7.10 -3.27 18.13
C ALA A 107 8.48 -3.44 18.74
N THR A 108 8.77 -2.58 19.74
CA THR A 108 10.12 -2.43 20.32
C THR A 108 10.58 -3.68 21.09
N GLU A 109 9.70 -4.33 21.83
CA GLU A 109 10.03 -5.55 22.58
C GLU A 109 10.32 -6.71 21.63
N GLU A 110 9.48 -6.87 20.61
CA GLU A 110 9.62 -7.90 19.58
C GLU A 110 10.85 -7.66 18.70
N TRP A 111 11.16 -6.39 18.42
CA TRP A 111 12.40 -6.00 17.75
C TRP A 111 13.63 -6.43 18.55
N ARG A 112 13.66 -6.17 19.87
CA ARG A 112 14.78 -6.59 20.73
C ARG A 112 14.93 -8.10 20.74
N ALA A 113 13.83 -8.83 20.90
CA ALA A 113 13.83 -10.30 20.88
C ALA A 113 14.36 -10.85 19.54
N LEU A 114 13.85 -10.36 18.41
CA LEU A 114 14.30 -10.80 17.08
C LEU A 114 15.77 -10.48 16.81
N VAL A 115 16.29 -9.37 17.35
CA VAL A 115 17.73 -9.04 17.26
C VAL A 115 18.56 -9.93 18.18
N GLU A 116 18.08 -10.26 19.38
CA GLU A 116 18.77 -11.17 20.30
C GLU A 116 18.82 -12.61 19.75
N GLU A 117 17.72 -13.07 19.14
CA GLU A 117 17.59 -14.43 18.59
C GLU A 117 18.43 -14.66 17.33
N HIS A 118 18.50 -13.67 16.43
CA HIS A 118 19.10 -13.86 15.09
C HIS A 118 20.29 -12.93 14.79
N GLY A 119 20.49 -11.88 15.60
CA GLY A 119 21.50 -10.85 15.37
C GLY A 119 21.09 -9.83 14.30
N GLU A 120 21.62 -8.60 14.39
CA GLU A 120 21.33 -7.56 13.39
C GLU A 120 21.86 -7.89 11.98
N ALA A 121 22.93 -8.69 11.90
CA ALA A 121 23.56 -9.07 10.63
C ALA A 121 22.63 -9.93 9.78
N PHE A 122 21.86 -10.84 10.41
CA PHE A 122 20.88 -11.69 9.74
C PHE A 122 19.90 -10.86 8.90
N TRP A 123 19.32 -9.81 9.49
CA TRP A 123 18.33 -8.98 8.80
C TRP A 123 18.95 -8.20 7.64
N ARG A 124 20.16 -7.66 7.82
CA ARG A 124 20.87 -6.97 6.74
C ARG A 124 21.18 -7.91 5.57
N GLU A 125 21.59 -9.15 5.86
CA GLU A 125 21.95 -10.15 4.86
C GLU A 125 20.71 -10.73 4.14
N HIS A 126 19.66 -11.06 4.88
CA HIS A 126 18.54 -11.83 4.36
C HIS A 126 17.27 -11.03 4.05
N ALA A 127 17.10 -9.85 4.63
CA ALA A 127 16.02 -8.91 4.26
C ALA A 127 16.53 -7.76 3.37
N GLY A 128 17.84 -7.59 3.24
CA GLY A 128 18.44 -6.46 2.52
C GLY A 128 18.27 -5.11 3.24
N GLN A 129 17.78 -5.13 4.48
CA GLN A 129 17.51 -3.94 5.30
C GLN A 129 17.78 -4.22 6.78
N ARG A 130 17.96 -3.16 7.56
CA ARG A 130 18.11 -3.28 9.02
C ARG A 130 16.72 -3.55 9.64
N LEU A 131 16.64 -4.46 10.61
CA LEU A 131 15.42 -4.59 11.39
C LEU A 131 15.26 -3.37 12.31
N THR A 132 14.07 -2.79 12.30
CA THR A 132 13.70 -1.63 13.12
C THR A 132 12.44 -1.94 13.93
N PRO A 133 12.14 -1.19 15.00
CA PRO A 133 10.91 -1.36 15.77
C PRO A 133 9.62 -1.20 14.96
N TYR A 134 9.64 -0.42 13.87
CA TYR A 134 8.46 -0.20 13.03
C TYR A 134 8.31 -1.23 11.90
N SER A 135 9.25 -2.16 11.74
CA SER A 135 9.17 -3.19 10.70
C SER A 135 7.95 -4.08 10.89
N SER A 136 7.27 -4.42 9.80
CA SER A 136 6.18 -5.41 9.83
C SER A 136 6.62 -6.80 10.33
N ALA A 137 7.90 -7.16 10.27
CA ALA A 137 8.41 -8.38 10.91
C ALA A 137 8.16 -8.39 12.43
N CYS A 138 8.45 -7.28 13.09
CA CYS A 138 8.24 -7.11 14.54
C CYS A 138 6.74 -7.12 14.87
N LYS A 139 5.92 -6.50 14.01
CA LYS A 139 4.45 -6.47 14.16
C LYS A 139 3.83 -7.87 14.00
N ILE A 140 4.32 -8.66 13.05
CA ILE A 140 3.90 -10.06 12.86
C ILE A 140 4.28 -10.88 14.09
N ARG A 141 5.52 -10.76 14.59
CA ARG A 141 5.96 -11.44 15.82
C ARG A 141 5.05 -11.10 17.01
N ARG A 142 4.66 -9.83 17.17
CA ARG A 142 3.69 -9.41 18.19
C ARG A 142 2.35 -10.12 18.02
N LEU A 143 1.77 -10.08 16.82
CA LEU A 143 0.47 -10.70 16.55
C LEU A 143 0.49 -12.22 16.79
N GLN A 144 1.62 -12.89 16.53
CA GLN A 144 1.79 -14.31 16.89
C GLN A 144 1.73 -14.57 18.39
N GLN A 145 2.09 -13.59 19.22
CA GLN A 145 2.06 -13.69 20.68
C GLN A 145 0.70 -13.26 21.25
N THR A 146 0.11 -12.21 20.70
CA THR A 146 -1.11 -11.57 21.24
C THR A 146 -2.40 -12.07 20.60
N GLU A 147 -2.36 -12.45 19.33
CA GLU A 147 -3.51 -12.86 18.52
C GLU A 147 -3.23 -14.17 17.73
N PRO A 148 -2.74 -15.26 18.39
CA PRO A 148 -2.24 -16.46 17.70
C PRO A 148 -3.29 -17.18 16.85
N ASP A 149 -4.54 -17.28 17.32
CA ASP A 149 -5.61 -17.96 16.58
C ASP A 149 -5.96 -17.22 15.27
N MET A 150 -5.89 -15.89 15.30
CA MET A 150 -6.07 -15.05 14.11
C MET A 150 -4.89 -15.23 13.15
N MET A 151 -3.65 -15.23 13.65
CA MET A 151 -2.47 -15.50 12.82
C MET A 151 -2.45 -16.92 12.24
N ALA A 152 -2.97 -17.91 12.97
CA ALA A 152 -3.08 -19.29 12.48
C ALA A 152 -4.14 -19.43 11.39
N SER A 153 -5.18 -18.59 11.42
CA SER A 153 -6.23 -18.55 10.40
C SER A 153 -5.95 -17.56 9.28
N CYS A 154 -4.87 -16.76 9.37
CA CYS A 154 -4.46 -15.71 8.43
C CYS A 154 -4.14 -16.28 7.04
N PRO A 155 -5.03 -16.10 6.06
CA PRO A 155 -4.77 -16.53 4.70
C PRO A 155 -3.81 -15.61 3.97
N HIS A 156 -3.79 -14.30 4.28
CA HIS A 156 -2.98 -13.33 3.56
C HIS A 156 -2.37 -12.24 4.45
N ILE A 157 -1.07 -12.03 4.30
CA ILE A 157 -0.30 -10.90 4.83
C ILE A 157 -0.18 -9.88 3.71
N ALA A 158 -0.89 -8.78 3.88
CA ALA A 158 -0.99 -7.69 2.91
C ALA A 158 -0.41 -6.39 3.46
N TYR A 159 -0.21 -5.46 2.55
CA TYR A 159 0.04 -4.05 2.77
C TYR A 159 -1.08 -3.23 2.10
N VAL A 160 -1.00 -1.91 2.20
CA VAL A 160 -2.06 -1.05 1.65
C VAL A 160 -2.26 -1.23 0.13
N PRO A 161 -1.21 -1.27 -0.72
CA PRO A 161 -1.40 -1.41 -2.18
C PRO A 161 -2.11 -2.70 -2.59
N ASP A 162 -1.69 -3.83 -2.03
CA ASP A 162 -2.20 -5.15 -2.40
C ASP A 162 -3.53 -5.49 -1.74
N PHE A 163 -3.80 -4.96 -0.54
CA PHE A 163 -5.16 -4.96 0.01
C PHE A 163 -6.14 -4.22 -0.91
N LEU A 164 -5.76 -3.01 -1.38
CA LEU A 164 -6.60 -2.27 -2.31
C LEU A 164 -6.70 -2.96 -3.67
N ALA A 165 -5.60 -3.50 -4.21
CA ALA A 165 -5.64 -4.28 -5.44
C ALA A 165 -6.62 -5.44 -5.34
N ARG A 166 -6.60 -6.19 -4.24
CA ARG A 166 -7.53 -7.30 -3.99
C ARG A 166 -8.98 -6.83 -3.94
N ARG A 167 -9.23 -5.72 -3.28
CA ARG A 167 -10.57 -5.16 -3.08
C ARG A 167 -11.13 -4.49 -4.32
N LEU A 168 -10.28 -3.96 -5.19
CA LEU A 168 -10.68 -3.25 -6.40
C LEU A 168 -10.76 -4.15 -7.63
N THR A 169 -9.92 -5.19 -7.73
CA THR A 169 -9.78 -6.03 -8.94
C THR A 169 -9.98 -7.52 -8.67
N GLY A 170 -10.07 -7.93 -7.42
CA GLY A 170 -10.09 -9.34 -7.03
C GLY A 170 -8.70 -10.01 -6.98
N ARG A 171 -7.62 -9.30 -7.32
CA ARG A 171 -6.26 -9.86 -7.41
C ARG A 171 -5.35 -9.33 -6.30
N TRP A 172 -4.64 -10.23 -5.63
CA TRP A 172 -3.53 -9.87 -4.75
C TRP A 172 -2.31 -9.50 -5.60
N ILE A 173 -1.99 -8.22 -5.68
CA ILE A 173 -0.82 -7.70 -6.38
C ILE A 173 -0.27 -6.50 -5.62
N ASN A 174 1.02 -6.53 -5.29
CA ASN A 174 1.75 -5.39 -4.73
C ASN A 174 2.62 -4.73 -5.81
N ASP A 175 2.94 -3.45 -5.66
CA ASP A 175 3.97 -2.81 -6.48
C ASP A 175 5.37 -3.09 -5.90
N VAL A 176 6.37 -3.22 -6.77
CA VAL A 176 7.75 -3.50 -6.35
C VAL A 176 8.30 -2.47 -5.34
N PRO A 177 8.14 -1.13 -5.53
CA PRO A 177 8.60 -0.16 -4.55
C PRO A 177 8.02 -0.37 -3.15
N SER A 178 6.71 -0.58 -3.02
CA SER A 178 6.05 -0.83 -1.73
C SER A 178 6.45 -2.19 -1.14
N ALA A 179 6.49 -3.24 -1.97
CA ALA A 179 6.88 -4.56 -1.54
C ALA A 179 8.33 -4.59 -1.00
N SER A 180 9.23 -3.79 -1.56
CA SER A 180 10.64 -3.71 -1.11
C SER A 180 10.82 -3.17 0.31
N TRP A 181 9.81 -2.50 0.87
CA TRP A 181 9.81 -2.10 2.27
C TRP A 181 9.38 -3.23 3.22
N SER A 182 8.67 -4.24 2.71
CA SER A 182 8.37 -5.43 3.49
C SER A 182 9.67 -6.18 3.86
N PRO A 183 9.71 -6.91 4.98
CA PRO A 183 10.83 -7.75 5.34
C PRO A 183 10.93 -9.01 4.44
N PHE A 184 9.98 -9.21 3.53
CA PHE A 184 9.82 -10.43 2.75
C PHE A 184 10.31 -10.33 1.31
N VAL A 185 10.57 -9.13 0.79
CA VAL A 185 11.04 -8.92 -0.59
C VAL A 185 12.34 -8.15 -0.59
N LEU A 186 13.38 -8.74 -1.19
CA LEU A 186 14.70 -8.11 -1.28
C LEU A 186 14.67 -6.88 -2.21
N PRO A 187 15.05 -5.67 -1.76
CA PRO A 187 14.96 -4.46 -2.58
C PRO A 187 15.78 -4.50 -3.88
N THR A 188 16.89 -5.24 -3.89
CA THR A 188 17.83 -5.29 -5.02
C THR A 188 17.49 -6.38 -6.03
N THR A 189 17.14 -7.58 -5.56
CA THR A 189 16.90 -8.75 -6.42
C THR A 189 15.42 -9.03 -6.65
N ARG A 190 14.53 -8.43 -5.86
CA ARG A 190 13.08 -8.68 -5.84
C ARG A 190 12.70 -10.12 -5.47
N ALA A 191 13.66 -10.90 -4.98
CA ALA A 191 13.42 -12.26 -4.54
C ALA A 191 12.79 -12.28 -3.14
N LEU A 192 12.06 -13.35 -2.85
CA LEU A 192 11.51 -13.58 -1.52
C LEU A 192 12.64 -13.86 -0.51
N ALA A 193 12.58 -13.20 0.63
CA ALA A 193 13.50 -13.34 1.76
C ALA A 193 13.17 -14.62 2.56
N ARG A 194 13.44 -15.79 1.97
CA ARG A 194 13.11 -17.10 2.59
C ARG A 194 13.58 -17.26 4.04
N PRO A 195 14.81 -16.89 4.43
CA PRO A 195 15.22 -17.02 5.82
C PRO A 195 14.35 -16.18 6.77
N VAL A 196 13.92 -14.99 6.34
CA VAL A 196 13.03 -14.13 7.13
C VAL A 196 11.63 -14.73 7.23
N MET A 197 11.13 -15.29 6.12
CA MET A 197 9.86 -16.01 6.09
C MET A 197 9.87 -17.19 7.05
N ASP A 198 10.95 -17.98 7.09
CA ASP A 198 11.11 -19.13 7.98
C ASP A 198 11.09 -18.71 9.47
N VAL A 199 11.80 -17.63 9.82
CA VAL A 199 11.82 -17.06 11.19
C VAL A 199 10.44 -16.64 11.66
N LEU A 200 9.63 -16.12 10.75
CA LEU A 200 8.28 -15.61 11.03
C LEU A 200 7.19 -16.66 10.73
N GLY A 201 7.53 -17.86 10.25
CA GLY A 201 6.55 -18.88 9.88
C GLY A 201 5.56 -18.41 8.81
N VAL A 202 6.00 -17.58 7.87
CA VAL A 202 5.19 -17.04 6.77
C VAL A 202 5.44 -17.85 5.50
N SER A 203 4.40 -18.32 4.85
CA SER A 203 4.51 -19.02 3.56
C SER A 203 4.44 -18.04 2.37
N GLU A 204 4.87 -18.48 1.19
CA GLU A 204 4.78 -17.64 -0.02
C GLU A 204 3.33 -17.41 -0.44
N GLU A 205 2.46 -18.38 -0.19
CA GLU A 205 1.03 -18.32 -0.50
C GLU A 205 0.30 -17.24 0.30
N GLN A 206 0.86 -16.82 1.45
CA GLN A 206 0.34 -15.72 2.25
C GLN A 206 0.79 -14.35 1.73
N LEU A 207 1.67 -14.28 0.73
CA LEU A 207 2.24 -13.04 0.22
C LEU A 207 1.69 -12.72 -1.18
N SER A 208 1.63 -11.43 -1.50
CA SER A 208 1.20 -10.97 -2.81
C SER A 208 2.35 -11.04 -3.83
N PRO A 209 2.12 -11.55 -5.05
CA PRO A 209 3.05 -11.35 -6.16
C PRO A 209 3.20 -9.86 -6.48
N THR A 210 4.33 -9.49 -7.08
CA THR A 210 4.68 -8.09 -7.37
C THR A 210 4.65 -7.76 -8.85
N LEU A 211 4.24 -6.54 -9.19
CA LEU A 211 4.39 -5.96 -10.53
C LEU A 211 5.25 -4.69 -10.48
N ASP A 212 5.92 -4.40 -11.59
CA ASP A 212 6.60 -3.12 -11.79
C ASP A 212 5.58 -1.98 -11.89
N SER A 213 5.96 -0.80 -11.39
CA SER A 213 5.17 0.42 -11.54
C SER A 213 4.81 0.66 -13.01
N GLY A 214 3.55 0.98 -13.28
CA GLY A 214 3.02 1.18 -14.63
C GLY A 214 2.47 -0.09 -15.29
N GLN A 215 2.67 -1.28 -14.73
CA GLN A 215 2.06 -2.50 -15.26
C GLN A 215 0.58 -2.62 -14.83
N PRO A 216 -0.31 -3.11 -15.72
CA PRO A 216 -1.71 -3.27 -15.39
C PRO A 216 -1.92 -4.42 -14.40
N ILE A 217 -2.57 -4.13 -13.27
CA ILE A 217 -3.05 -5.13 -12.32
C ILE A 217 -4.30 -5.81 -12.88
N GLY A 218 -5.19 -5.07 -13.52
CA GLY A 218 -6.42 -5.62 -14.11
C GLY A 218 -7.55 -4.60 -14.09
N GLU A 219 -8.69 -4.97 -14.65
CA GLU A 219 -9.88 -4.13 -14.64
C GLU A 219 -10.50 -4.07 -13.23
N LEU A 220 -11.10 -2.93 -12.91
CA LEU A 220 -11.91 -2.78 -11.71
C LEU A 220 -13.12 -3.72 -11.76
N LEU A 221 -13.50 -4.27 -10.62
CA LEU A 221 -14.68 -5.12 -10.51
C LEU A 221 -15.98 -4.36 -10.85
N PRO A 222 -17.03 -5.04 -11.35
CA PRO A 222 -18.28 -4.41 -11.75
C PRO A 222 -19.01 -3.57 -10.68
N ASP A 223 -18.94 -3.98 -9.43
CA ASP A 223 -19.47 -3.23 -8.30
C ASP A 223 -18.58 -2.03 -7.95
N VAL A 224 -17.27 -2.18 -8.06
CA VAL A 224 -16.27 -1.14 -7.78
C VAL A 224 -16.37 0.02 -8.77
N TRP A 225 -16.25 -0.21 -10.09
CA TRP A 225 -16.29 0.93 -11.03
C TRP A 225 -17.63 1.66 -11.01
N ARG A 226 -18.74 0.96 -10.72
CA ARG A 226 -20.05 1.59 -10.53
C ARG A 226 -20.09 2.50 -9.30
N ASP A 227 -19.60 2.02 -8.16
CA ASP A 227 -19.56 2.83 -6.92
C ASP A 227 -18.66 4.07 -7.06
N LEU A 228 -17.57 3.93 -7.82
CA LEU A 228 -16.64 5.03 -8.11
C LEU A 228 -17.15 6.02 -9.17
N GLY A 229 -18.26 5.72 -9.85
CA GLY A 229 -18.78 6.54 -10.95
C GLY A 229 -17.93 6.48 -12.22
N LEU A 230 -17.16 5.40 -12.40
CA LEU A 230 -16.27 5.16 -13.53
C LEU A 230 -16.96 4.32 -14.62
N ALA A 231 -16.33 4.25 -15.79
CA ALA A 231 -16.78 3.38 -16.87
C ALA A 231 -16.26 1.94 -16.67
N GLU A 232 -16.92 0.99 -17.33
CA GLU A 232 -16.40 -0.38 -17.45
C GLU A 232 -15.04 -0.37 -18.18
N GLY A 233 -14.15 -1.30 -17.79
CA GLY A 233 -12.84 -1.45 -18.42
C GLY A 233 -11.75 -0.49 -17.91
N VAL A 234 -12.01 0.32 -16.88
CA VAL A 234 -10.96 1.10 -16.22
C VAL A 234 -9.94 0.14 -15.57
N LEU A 235 -8.67 0.33 -15.91
CA LEU A 235 -7.58 -0.48 -15.38
C LEU A 235 -7.08 0.08 -14.05
N LEU A 236 -6.88 -0.80 -13.07
CA LEU A 236 -5.96 -0.55 -11.98
C LEU A 236 -4.54 -0.86 -12.45
N VAL A 237 -3.62 0.05 -12.17
CA VAL A 237 -2.21 -0.03 -12.55
C VAL A 237 -1.36 -0.03 -11.28
N ALA A 238 -0.34 -0.88 -11.24
CA ALA A 238 0.62 -0.90 -10.13
C ALA A 238 1.32 0.46 -10.06
N GLY A 239 1.26 1.11 -8.90
CA GLY A 239 1.90 2.41 -8.70
C GLY A 239 3.19 2.27 -7.93
N ALA A 240 3.32 2.99 -6.82
CA ALA A 240 4.56 3.04 -6.06
C ALA A 240 4.30 3.40 -4.59
N PHE A 241 5.24 3.04 -3.72
CA PHE A 241 5.41 3.66 -2.40
C PHE A 241 5.36 5.20 -2.49
N ASP A 242 4.64 5.84 -1.58
CA ASP A 242 4.35 7.28 -1.60
C ASP A 242 5.60 8.18 -1.73
N GLN A 243 6.71 7.91 -1.03
CA GLN A 243 7.92 8.72 -1.16
C GLN A 243 8.61 8.53 -2.51
N THR A 244 8.57 7.31 -3.06
CA THR A 244 9.09 7.05 -4.41
C THR A 244 8.23 7.74 -5.46
N ALA A 245 6.90 7.70 -5.31
CA ALA A 245 5.98 8.43 -6.17
C ALA A 245 6.20 9.95 -6.08
N ALA A 246 6.38 10.49 -4.87
CA ALA A 246 6.65 11.90 -4.65
C ALA A 246 7.99 12.34 -5.26
N ALA A 247 9.05 11.55 -5.10
CA ALA A 247 10.35 11.82 -5.71
C ALA A 247 10.25 11.82 -7.26
N HIS A 248 9.55 10.82 -7.82
CA HIS A 248 9.32 10.74 -9.26
C HIS A 248 8.51 11.95 -9.77
N GLY A 249 7.42 12.32 -9.08
CA GLY A 249 6.59 13.48 -9.40
C GLY A 249 7.34 14.82 -9.27
N ALA A 250 8.36 14.89 -8.41
CA ALA A 250 9.25 16.04 -8.29
C ALA A 250 10.37 16.07 -9.37
N GLY A 251 10.39 15.09 -10.29
CA GLY A 251 11.33 15.01 -11.40
C GLY A 251 12.61 14.24 -11.12
N ALA A 252 12.74 13.54 -9.99
CA ALA A 252 13.90 12.69 -9.69
C ALA A 252 13.85 11.37 -10.48
N THR A 253 14.14 11.47 -11.77
CA THR A 253 14.03 10.38 -12.75
C THR A 253 15.39 9.94 -13.31
N ALA A 254 16.46 10.68 -13.02
CA ALA A 254 17.81 10.38 -13.46
C ALA A 254 18.72 10.01 -12.29
N CYS A 255 19.70 9.14 -12.56
CA CYS A 255 20.74 8.83 -11.59
C CYS A 255 21.47 10.10 -11.14
N GLY A 256 21.66 10.25 -9.83
CA GLY A 256 22.28 11.44 -9.23
C GLY A 256 21.32 12.59 -8.95
N THR A 257 20.03 12.48 -9.30
CA THR A 257 19.00 13.42 -8.85
C THR A 257 18.53 13.07 -7.44
N SER A 258 18.43 14.07 -6.58
CA SER A 258 17.96 13.92 -5.19
C SER A 258 16.77 14.84 -4.94
N VAL A 259 15.84 14.37 -4.12
CA VAL A 259 14.71 15.17 -3.61
C VAL A 259 14.85 15.26 -2.09
N LEU A 260 14.73 16.46 -1.56
CA LEU A 260 14.70 16.72 -0.12
C LEU A 260 13.28 17.14 0.26
N SER A 261 12.64 16.35 1.11
CA SER A 261 11.35 16.69 1.71
C SER A 261 11.57 17.26 3.11
N CYS A 262 11.13 18.50 3.34
CA CYS A 262 11.28 19.22 4.62
C CYS A 262 9.95 19.32 5.37
N GLY A 263 9.32 18.18 5.65
CA GLY A 263 8.12 18.08 6.48
C GLY A 263 8.42 17.90 7.98
N THR A 264 7.37 17.85 8.80
CA THR A 264 7.46 17.35 10.18
C THR A 264 7.57 15.81 10.13
N ALA A 265 8.72 15.28 10.52
CA ALA A 265 9.00 13.84 10.55
C ALA A 265 8.45 13.17 11.83
#